data_AF-A0A357C569-F1
#
_entry.id   AF-A0A357C569-F1
#
_cell.length_a   1.000
_cell.length_b   1.000
_cell.length_c   1.000
_cell.angle_alpha   90.00
_cell.angle_beta   90.00
_cell.angle_gamma   90.00
#
_symmetry.space_group_name_H-M   'P 1'
#
loop_
_entity.id
_entity.type
_entity.pdbx_description
1 polymer ?
#
loop_
_entity_poly.entity_id
_entity_poly.type
_entity_poly.pdbx_seq_one_letter_code
_entity_poly.pdbx_strand_id
1 'polypeptide(L)'
;DRSDQYIEAELLGGIFLGGIISLIITALYFNSSVWSFIPVSLILFFPSKFLFRKFPVLKISFIGFKRKEKTVRQRAVRAFYEKGLYKTRKNTGVLFFISILERKVWVLADKGIYEKIEQETLNKFAITVSHGIKEGRACDSLCDAVREAGALLAKHFPVIPGDTDELSNKVMTE
;
A
#
# COMPACT_ATOMS: atom_id res chain seq x y z
N ASP A 1 -11.48 -5.68 -2.11
CA ASP A 1 -11.20 -4.94 -3.35
C ASP A 1 -11.90 -3.60 -3.28
N ARG A 2 -11.39 -2.67 -2.45
CA ARG A 2 -11.87 -1.28 -2.40
C ARG A 2 -10.74 -0.32 -2.05
N SER A 3 -10.12 0.21 -3.09
CA SER A 3 -9.25 1.38 -3.04
C SER A 3 -10.06 2.67 -2.87
N ASP A 4 -11.03 2.70 -1.94
CA ASP A 4 -12.09 3.72 -1.83
C ASP A 4 -11.60 5.09 -1.31
N GLN A 5 -10.36 5.20 -0.81
CA GLN A 5 -9.87 6.44 -0.18
C GLN A 5 -9.00 7.33 -1.09
N TYR A 6 -8.91 7.03 -2.39
CA TYR A 6 -8.24 7.92 -3.35
C TYR A 6 -9.21 8.81 -4.14
N ILE A 7 -10.50 8.88 -3.76
CA ILE A 7 -11.48 9.79 -4.39
C ILE A 7 -11.00 11.25 -4.32
N GLU A 8 -10.39 11.66 -3.19
CA GLU A 8 -9.78 12.99 -3.06
C GLU A 8 -8.67 13.22 -4.09
N ALA A 9 -7.80 12.23 -4.30
CA ALA A 9 -6.70 12.33 -5.26
C ALA A 9 -7.19 12.28 -6.71
N GLU A 10 -8.30 11.59 -6.99
CA GLU A 10 -8.98 11.60 -8.28
C GLU A 10 -9.58 12.97 -8.60
N LEU A 11 -10.25 13.58 -7.62
CA LEU A 11 -10.82 14.92 -7.76
C LEU A 11 -9.73 15.98 -7.92
N LEU A 12 -8.74 16.00 -7.03
CA LEU A 12 -7.62 16.94 -7.10
C LEU A 12 -6.81 16.77 -8.40
N GLY A 13 -6.49 15.53 -8.78
CA GLY A 13 -5.75 15.25 -10.02
C GLY A 13 -6.53 15.65 -11.27
N GLY A 14 -7.83 15.36 -11.30
CA GLY A 14 -8.72 15.75 -12.40
C GLY A 14 -8.86 17.26 -12.55
N ILE A 15 -8.98 17.99 -11.44
CA ILE A 15 -9.03 19.47 -11.44
C ILE A 15 -7.70 20.05 -11.91
N PHE A 16 -6.57 19.54 -11.42
CA PHE A 16 -5.25 20.09 -11.75
C PHE A 16 -4.86 19.84 -13.21
N LEU A 17 -4.93 18.59 -13.69
CA LEU A 17 -4.60 18.29 -15.08
C LEU A 17 -5.66 18.81 -16.05
N GLY A 18 -6.95 18.71 -15.72
CA GLY A 18 -8.03 19.27 -16.53
C GLY A 18 -7.89 20.79 -16.69
N GLY A 19 -7.55 21.49 -15.59
CA GLY A 19 -7.28 22.93 -15.60
C GLY A 19 -6.07 23.31 -16.45
N ILE A 20 -4.94 22.60 -16.31
CA ILE A 20 -3.72 22.85 -17.08
C ILE A 20 -3.96 22.61 -18.58
N ILE A 21 -4.59 21.50 -18.95
CA ILE A 21 -4.87 21.15 -20.35
C ILE A 21 -5.86 22.17 -20.95
N SER A 22 -6.90 22.54 -20.19
CA SER A 22 -7.86 23.58 -20.61
C SER A 22 -7.18 24.93 -20.83
N LEU A 23 -6.25 25.30 -19.94
CA LEU A 23 -5.49 26.54 -20.03
C LEU A 23 -4.59 26.55 -21.27
N ILE A 24 -3.89 25.45 -21.54
CA ILE A 24 -3.02 25.31 -22.73
C ILE A 24 -3.84 25.38 -24.03
N ILE A 25 -4.97 24.67 -24.10
CA ILE A 25 -5.85 24.67 -25.28
C ILE A 25 -6.44 26.06 -25.52
N THR A 26 -6.90 26.73 -24.46
CA THR A 26 -7.47 28.08 -24.55
C THR A 26 -6.42 29.10 -24.99
N ALA A 27 -5.19 28.99 -24.50
CA ALA A 27 -4.07 29.86 -24.87
C ALA A 27 -3.62 29.68 -26.33
N LEU A 28 -3.67 28.45 -26.85
CA LEU A 28 -3.21 28.15 -28.22
C LEU A 28 -4.25 28.46 -29.30
N TYR A 29 -5.54 28.27 -29.02
CA TYR A 29 -6.60 28.34 -30.05
C TYR A 29 -7.56 29.55 -29.92
N PHE A 30 -7.69 30.16 -28.74
CA PHE A 30 -8.82 31.06 -28.45
C PHE A 30 -8.44 32.49 -28.02
N ASN A 31 -7.29 33.01 -28.48
CA ASN A 31 -6.87 34.41 -28.28
C ASN A 31 -7.13 34.94 -26.84
N SER A 32 -6.95 34.07 -25.83
CA SER A 32 -7.13 34.37 -24.40
C SER A 32 -8.53 34.84 -23.97
N SER A 33 -9.59 34.40 -24.66
CA SER A 33 -10.97 34.72 -24.26
C SER A 33 -11.42 33.88 -23.05
N VAL A 34 -11.48 34.50 -21.87
CA VAL A 34 -11.81 33.89 -20.56
C VAL A 34 -13.16 33.14 -20.58
N TRP A 35 -14.08 33.57 -21.44
CA TRP A 35 -15.40 32.96 -21.60
C TRP A 35 -15.35 31.54 -22.19
N SER A 36 -14.34 31.24 -23.02
CA SER A 36 -14.17 29.91 -23.62
C SER A 36 -13.54 28.87 -22.67
N PHE A 37 -12.88 29.32 -21.61
CA PHE A 37 -12.20 28.45 -20.65
C PHE A 37 -13.16 27.58 -19.83
N ILE A 38 -14.27 28.16 -19.35
CA ILE A 38 -15.24 27.47 -18.48
C ILE A 38 -15.85 26.24 -19.17
N PRO A 39 -16.47 26.34 -20.37
CA PRO A 39 -17.07 25.18 -21.02
C PRO A 39 -16.03 24.13 -21.44
N VAL A 40 -14.84 24.56 -21.89
CA VAL A 40 -13.74 23.65 -22.28
C VAL A 40 -13.22 22.86 -21.09
N SER A 41 -13.05 23.49 -19.93
CA SER A 41 -12.63 22.81 -18.70
C SER A 41 -13.63 21.77 -18.23
N LEU A 42 -14.94 22.05 -18.38
CA LEU A 42 -16.03 21.15 -18.00
C LEU A 42 -16.10 19.92 -18.93
N ILE A 43 -15.90 20.13 -20.24
CA ILE A 43 -15.83 19.04 -21.23
C ILE A 43 -14.59 18.18 -21.01
N LEU A 44 -13.43 18.78 -20.76
CA LEU A 44 -12.17 18.06 -20.54
C LEU A 44 -12.08 17.36 -19.18
N PHE A 45 -12.89 17.77 -18.21
CA PHE A 45 -12.96 17.12 -16.91
C PHE A 45 -13.34 15.63 -17.01
N PHE A 46 -14.31 15.28 -17.86
CA PHE A 46 -14.77 13.89 -18.04
C PHE A 46 -13.69 12.94 -18.59
N PRO A 47 -13.01 13.22 -19.72
CA PRO A 47 -11.94 12.36 -20.23
C PRO A 47 -10.73 12.36 -19.30
N SER A 48 -10.41 13.47 -18.63
CA SER A 48 -9.30 13.52 -17.66
C SER A 48 -9.59 12.64 -16.44
N LYS A 49 -10.81 12.67 -15.90
CA LYS A 49 -11.27 11.76 -14.84
C LYS A 49 -11.24 10.30 -15.29
N PHE A 50 -11.65 10.02 -16.52
CA PHE A 50 -11.60 8.67 -17.10
C PHE A 50 -10.14 8.17 -17.21
N LEU A 51 -9.22 9.05 -17.62
CA LEU A 51 -7.80 8.73 -17.74
C LEU A 51 -7.16 8.42 -16.36
N PHE A 52 -7.45 9.20 -15.33
CA PHE A 52 -7.00 8.90 -13.95
C PHE A 52 -7.60 7.61 -13.40
N ARG A 53 -8.82 7.24 -13.82
CA ARG A 53 -9.43 5.96 -13.41
C ARG A 53 -8.73 4.76 -14.07
N LYS A 54 -8.31 4.89 -15.33
CA LYS A 54 -7.54 3.84 -16.04
C LYS A 54 -6.08 3.75 -15.60
N PHE A 55 -5.46 4.86 -15.20
CA PHE A 55 -4.04 4.91 -14.83
C PHE A 55 -3.84 5.27 -13.34
N PRO A 56 -3.98 4.30 -12.42
CA PRO A 56 -3.74 4.52 -10.99
C PRO A 56 -2.31 4.95 -10.65
N VAL A 57 -1.35 4.71 -11.57
CA VAL A 57 0.06 5.10 -11.44
C VAL A 57 0.24 6.63 -11.35
N LEU A 58 -0.61 7.42 -12.02
CA LEU A 58 -0.54 8.90 -11.94
C LEU A 58 -0.98 9.43 -10.57
N LYS A 59 -1.95 8.78 -9.91
CA LYS A 59 -2.41 9.18 -8.56
C LYS A 59 -1.29 9.10 -7.53
N ILE A 60 -0.42 8.10 -7.69
CA ILE A 60 0.70 7.87 -6.78
C ILE A 60 1.75 8.96 -6.94
N SER A 61 1.98 9.50 -8.14
CA SER A 61 2.98 10.56 -8.34
C SER A 61 2.63 11.89 -7.65
N PHE A 62 1.33 12.19 -7.48
CA PHE A 62 0.86 13.45 -6.90
C PHE A 62 0.71 13.42 -5.36
N ILE A 63 0.81 12.25 -4.73
CA ILE A 63 0.65 12.07 -3.29
C ILE A 63 2.03 12.01 -2.63
N GLY A 64 2.34 12.99 -1.79
CA GLY A 64 3.60 13.08 -1.06
C GLY A 64 3.96 11.78 -0.32
N PHE A 65 5.24 11.41 -0.37
CA PHE A 65 5.78 10.14 0.14
C PHE A 65 5.39 9.86 1.62
N LYS A 66 5.33 10.91 2.45
CA LYS A 66 4.93 10.81 3.87
C LYS A 66 3.46 10.42 4.07
N ARG A 67 2.52 10.86 3.21
CA ARG A 67 1.10 10.52 3.34
C ARG A 67 0.86 9.04 3.01
N LYS A 68 1.59 8.50 2.03
CA LYS A 68 1.52 7.08 1.65
C LYS A 68 1.91 6.14 2.77
N GLU A 69 2.97 6.45 3.51
CA GLU A 69 3.46 5.58 4.58
C GLU A 69 2.47 5.46 5.74
N LYS A 70 1.89 6.59 6.17
CA LYS A 70 0.88 6.60 7.22
C LYS A 70 -0.36 5.80 6.81
N THR A 71 -0.82 5.95 5.56
CA THR A 71 -1.98 5.21 5.04
C THR A 71 -1.70 3.71 4.95
N VAL A 72 -0.55 3.29 4.41
CA VAL A 72 -0.18 1.86 4.32
C VAL A 72 -0.08 1.25 5.72
N ARG A 73 0.56 1.95 6.67
CA ARG A 73 0.65 1.48 8.06
C ARG A 73 -0.74 1.33 8.69
N GLN A 74 -1.63 2.30 8.52
CA GLN A 74 -3.00 2.21 9.07
C GLN A 74 -3.78 1.04 8.47
N ARG A 75 -3.64 0.78 7.16
CA ARG A 75 -4.27 -0.40 6.51
C ARG A 75 -3.71 -1.70 7.06
N ALA A 76 -2.40 -1.81 7.20
CA ALA A 76 -1.76 -3.01 7.71
C ALA A 76 -2.19 -3.29 9.16
N VAL A 77 -2.28 -2.26 10.01
CA VAL A 77 -2.84 -2.37 11.38
C VAL A 77 -4.30 -2.82 11.33
N ARG A 78 -5.13 -2.21 10.49
CA ARG A 78 -6.55 -2.57 10.37
C ARG A 78 -6.72 -4.03 9.95
N ALA A 79 -6.00 -4.47 8.92
CA ALA A 79 -6.00 -5.85 8.46
C ALA A 79 -5.56 -6.83 9.56
N PHE A 80 -4.57 -6.45 10.37
CA PHE A 80 -4.11 -7.27 11.50
C PHE A 80 -5.24 -7.55 12.52
N TYR A 81 -6.02 -6.53 12.86
CA TYR A 81 -7.16 -6.65 13.78
C TYR A 81 -8.37 -7.33 13.13
N GLU A 82 -8.73 -6.96 11.90
CA GLU A 82 -9.89 -7.53 11.20
C GLU A 82 -9.73 -9.02 10.92
N LYS A 83 -8.50 -9.46 10.63
CA LYS A 83 -8.18 -10.89 10.43
C LYS A 83 -7.88 -11.63 11.73
N GLY A 84 -7.92 -10.95 12.88
CA GLY A 84 -7.76 -11.58 14.18
C GLY A 84 -6.37 -12.17 14.44
N LEU A 85 -5.32 -11.66 13.79
CA LEU A 85 -3.96 -12.21 13.90
C LEU A 85 -3.36 -12.06 15.32
N TYR A 86 -3.97 -11.21 16.14
CA TYR A 86 -3.68 -11.07 17.57
C TYR A 86 -4.23 -12.20 18.43
N LYS A 87 -5.12 -13.05 17.91
CA LYS A 87 -5.77 -14.15 18.65
C LYS A 87 -4.89 -15.41 18.65
N THR A 88 -3.65 -15.26 19.09
CA THR A 88 -2.72 -16.38 19.27
C THR A 88 -2.41 -16.55 20.76
N ARG A 89 -2.19 -17.78 21.24
CA ARG A 89 -1.99 -18.07 22.67
C ARG A 89 -0.83 -17.30 23.29
N LYS A 90 0.21 -17.04 22.50
CA LYS A 90 1.44 -16.35 22.92
C LYS A 90 1.63 -14.97 22.28
N ASN A 91 0.60 -14.45 21.60
CA ASN A 91 0.71 -13.19 20.86
C ASN A 91 1.92 -13.21 19.89
N THR A 92 1.95 -14.23 19.03
CA THR A 92 3.03 -14.54 18.08
C THR A 92 2.62 -14.35 16.63
N GLY A 93 1.53 -13.63 16.36
CA GLY A 93 1.11 -13.33 14.99
C GLY A 93 2.06 -12.38 14.27
N VAL A 94 2.45 -12.71 13.04
CA VAL A 94 3.20 -11.83 12.13
C VAL A 94 2.41 -11.63 10.84
N LEU A 95 2.30 -10.37 10.42
CA LEU A 95 1.64 -9.97 9.18
C LEU A 95 2.66 -9.33 8.23
N PHE A 96 2.84 -9.96 7.08
CA PHE A 96 3.50 -9.36 5.92
C PHE A 96 2.45 -8.68 5.04
N PHE A 97 2.31 -7.37 5.17
CA PHE A 97 1.38 -6.58 4.37
C PHE A 97 2.07 -6.03 3.13
N ILE A 98 1.60 -6.41 1.94
CA ILE A 98 2.15 -5.98 0.65
C ILE A 98 1.13 -5.10 -0.06
N SER A 99 1.47 -3.83 -0.25
CA SER A 99 0.65 -2.86 -0.97
C SER A 99 1.16 -2.73 -2.41
N ILE A 100 0.46 -3.35 -3.36
CA ILE A 100 0.85 -3.38 -4.78
C ILE A 100 0.82 -1.98 -5.41
N LEU A 101 -0.21 -1.20 -5.07
CA LEU A 101 -0.38 0.17 -5.58
C LEU A 101 0.77 1.07 -5.12
N GLU A 102 1.05 1.08 -3.83
CA GLU A 102 2.09 1.92 -3.24
C GLU A 102 3.50 1.32 -3.39
N ARG A 103 3.62 0.08 -3.89
CA ARG A 103 4.86 -0.73 -3.95
C ARG A 103 5.61 -0.72 -2.61
N LYS A 104 4.87 -0.85 -1.51
CA LYS A 104 5.40 -0.85 -0.15
C LYS A 104 5.08 -2.16 0.54
N VAL A 105 6.04 -2.65 1.31
CA VAL A 105 5.88 -3.78 2.22
C VAL A 105 5.95 -3.26 3.63
N TRP A 106 5.05 -3.74 4.48
CA TRP A 106 5.04 -3.43 5.90
C TRP A 106 4.90 -4.73 6.69
N VAL A 107 5.77 -4.93 7.68
CA VAL A 107 5.72 -6.09 8.56
C VAL A 107 5.21 -5.63 9.92
N LEU A 108 4.11 -6.24 10.39
CA LEU A 108 3.63 -6.09 11.76
C LEU A 108 3.82 -7.40 12.52
N ALA A 109 4.16 -7.29 13.78
CA ALA A 109 4.14 -8.41 14.70
C ALA A 109 3.30 -8.05 15.92
N ASP A 110 2.75 -9.06 16.57
CA ASP A 110 2.03 -8.90 17.82
C ASP A 110 2.99 -8.61 18.99
N LYS A 111 2.42 -8.26 20.15
CA LYS A 111 3.15 -7.82 21.34
C LYS A 111 4.20 -8.82 21.83
N GLY A 112 3.88 -10.11 21.83
CA GLY A 112 4.80 -11.14 22.30
C GLY A 112 6.09 -11.17 21.48
N ILE A 113 5.99 -10.94 20.17
CA ILE A 113 7.17 -10.83 19.30
C ILE A 113 7.88 -9.51 19.50
N TYR A 114 7.14 -8.41 19.63
CA TYR A 114 7.73 -7.08 19.82
C TYR A 114 8.57 -6.97 21.12
N GLU A 115 8.21 -7.73 22.15
CA GLU A 115 8.97 -7.84 23.40
C GLU A 115 10.29 -8.60 23.26
N LYS A 116 10.42 -9.45 22.23
CA LYS A 116 11.59 -10.32 22.02
C LYS A 116 12.46 -9.92 20.84
N ILE A 117 11.86 -9.26 19.85
CA ILE A 117 12.48 -8.91 18.57
C ILE A 117 12.33 -7.41 18.36
N GLU A 118 13.44 -6.74 18.11
CA GLU A 118 13.46 -5.30 17.82
C GLU A 118 12.77 -4.98 16.49
N GLN A 119 12.13 -3.80 16.44
CA GLN A 119 11.48 -3.29 15.23
C GLN A 119 12.44 -3.18 14.04
N GLU A 120 13.73 -2.94 14.28
CA GLU A 120 14.75 -2.90 13.22
C GLU A 120 14.84 -4.22 12.45
N THR A 121 14.66 -5.35 13.12
CA THR A 121 14.71 -6.68 12.49
C THR A 121 13.48 -6.90 11.61
N LEU A 122 12.29 -6.50 12.09
CA LEU A 122 11.07 -6.53 11.29
C LEU A 122 11.18 -5.61 10.06
N ASN A 123 11.82 -4.46 10.22
CA ASN A 123 12.09 -3.54 9.10
C ASN A 123 13.05 -4.17 8.07
N LYS A 124 14.06 -4.94 8.49
CA LYS A 124 14.96 -5.67 7.57
C LYS A 124 14.19 -6.67 6.71
N PHE A 125 13.24 -7.40 7.27
CA PHE A 125 12.37 -8.29 6.49
C PHE A 125 11.55 -7.51 5.46
N ALA A 126 10.95 -6.39 5.87
CA ALA A 126 10.19 -5.53 4.95
C ALA A 126 11.05 -5.01 3.78
N ILE A 127 12.30 -4.60 4.07
CA ILE A 127 13.26 -4.14 3.06
C ILE A 127 13.63 -5.26 2.09
N THR A 128 13.90 -6.46 2.61
CA THR A 128 14.27 -7.63 1.80
C THR A 128 13.17 -8.01 0.81
N VAL A 129 11.92 -8.09 1.30
CA VAL A 129 10.77 -8.38 0.43
C VAL A 129 10.57 -7.24 -0.59
N SER A 130 10.69 -5.99 -0.16
CA SER A 130 10.59 -4.80 -1.03
C SER A 130 11.64 -4.82 -2.15
N HIS A 131 12.88 -5.23 -1.85
CA HIS A 131 13.94 -5.38 -2.84
C HIS A 131 13.61 -6.46 -3.86
N GLY A 132 13.20 -7.66 -3.41
CA GLY A 132 12.82 -8.73 -4.32
C GLY A 132 11.63 -8.39 -5.21
N ILE A 133 10.66 -7.61 -4.71
CA ILE A 133 9.55 -7.10 -5.53
C ILE A 133 10.07 -6.19 -6.65
N LYS A 134 11.06 -5.32 -6.37
CA LYS A 134 11.66 -4.45 -7.41
C LYS A 134 12.40 -5.24 -8.48
N GLU A 135 12.97 -6.38 -8.13
CA GLU A 135 13.70 -7.26 -9.04
C GLU A 135 12.80 -8.27 -9.78
N GLY A 136 11.48 -8.25 -9.54
CA GLY A 136 10.55 -9.22 -10.14
C GLY A 136 10.57 -10.60 -9.46
N ARG A 137 11.26 -10.76 -8.34
CA ARG A 137 11.40 -12.00 -7.55
C ARG A 137 10.58 -11.93 -6.25
N ALA A 138 9.35 -11.44 -6.34
CA ALA A 138 8.50 -11.19 -5.17
C ALA A 138 8.15 -12.45 -4.38
N CYS A 139 7.92 -13.58 -5.08
CA CYS A 139 7.57 -14.85 -4.45
C CYS A 139 8.76 -15.38 -3.64
N ASP A 140 9.93 -15.45 -4.28
CA ASP A 140 11.16 -15.96 -3.67
C ASP A 140 11.55 -15.11 -2.46
N SER A 141 11.53 -13.78 -2.59
CA SER A 141 11.89 -12.89 -1.47
C SER A 141 10.93 -12.98 -0.29
N LEU A 142 9.64 -13.22 -0.55
CA LEU A 142 8.65 -13.44 0.50
C LEU A 142 8.89 -14.79 1.19
N CYS A 143 9.12 -15.86 0.43
CA CYS A 143 9.44 -17.17 0.98
C CYS A 143 10.71 -17.14 1.85
N ASP A 144 11.74 -16.44 1.39
CA ASP A 144 12.99 -16.28 2.14
C ASP A 144 12.79 -15.47 3.42
N ALA A 145 12.05 -14.36 3.36
CA ALA A 145 11.72 -13.56 4.53
C ALA A 145 10.88 -14.33 5.56
N VAL A 146 9.91 -15.15 5.10
CA VAL A 146 9.12 -16.02 6.00
C VAL A 146 10.00 -17.10 6.63
N ARG A 147 10.91 -17.69 5.87
CA ARG A 147 11.85 -18.70 6.39
C ARG A 147 12.79 -18.11 7.44
N GLU A 148 13.33 -16.92 7.18
CA GLU A 148 14.20 -16.21 8.11
C GLU A 148 13.46 -15.76 9.37
N ALA A 149 12.25 -15.20 9.22
CA ALA A 149 11.39 -14.85 10.33
C ALA A 149 11.04 -16.09 11.17
N GLY A 150 10.70 -17.22 10.54
CA GLY A 150 10.45 -18.48 11.23
C GLY A 150 11.65 -19.00 12.02
N ALA A 151 12.85 -18.96 11.43
CA ALA A 151 14.09 -19.35 12.11
C ALA A 151 14.41 -18.45 13.30
N LEU A 152 14.15 -17.15 13.20
CA LEU A 152 14.32 -16.20 14.29
C LEU A 152 13.29 -16.42 15.40
N LEU A 153 12.03 -16.61 15.04
CA LEU A 153 10.95 -16.88 15.99
C LEU A 153 11.17 -18.19 16.73
N ALA A 154 11.67 -19.24 16.06
CA ALA A 154 11.98 -20.52 16.68
C ALA A 154 13.01 -20.42 17.83
N LYS A 155 13.90 -19.41 17.80
CA LYS A 155 14.87 -19.17 18.89
C LYS A 155 14.20 -18.63 20.16
N HIS A 156 13.13 -17.85 20.02
CA HIS A 156 12.44 -17.20 21.14
C HIS A 156 11.16 -17.94 21.56
N PHE A 157 10.54 -18.65 20.63
CA PHE A 157 9.30 -19.39 20.78
C PHE A 157 9.51 -20.82 20.24
N PRO A 158 10.20 -21.68 21.00
CA PRO A 158 10.40 -23.07 20.59
C PRO A 158 9.05 -23.80 20.50
N VAL A 159 8.94 -24.70 19.52
CA VAL A 159 7.77 -25.57 19.34
C VAL A 159 7.69 -26.55 20.51
N ILE A 160 6.52 -26.62 21.15
CA ILE A 160 6.28 -27.47 22.32
C ILE A 160 5.37 -28.63 21.88
N PRO A 161 5.49 -29.84 22.46
CA PRO A 161 4.53 -30.90 22.22
C PRO A 161 3.10 -30.43 22.53
N GLY A 162 2.20 -30.52 21.54
CA GLY A 162 0.82 -30.04 21.66
C GLY A 162 0.56 -28.65 21.09
N ASP A 163 1.55 -28.05 20.41
CA ASP A 163 1.34 -26.83 19.63
C ASP A 163 0.35 -27.09 18.47
N THR A 164 -0.50 -26.09 18.20
CA THR A 164 -1.59 -26.18 17.21
C THR A 164 -1.44 -25.08 16.19
N ASP A 165 -1.79 -25.35 14.93
CA ASP A 165 -1.81 -24.31 13.90
C ASP A 165 -2.92 -23.29 14.18
N GLU A 166 -2.57 -22.14 14.77
CA GLU A 166 -3.52 -21.12 15.24
C GLU A 166 -3.98 -20.17 14.11
N LEU A 167 -3.21 -20.04 13.04
CA LEU A 167 -3.44 -19.10 11.94
C LEU A 167 -3.40 -19.83 10.59
N SER A 168 -4.32 -19.50 9.69
CA SER A 168 -4.32 -20.15 8.37
C SER A 168 -3.15 -19.72 7.49
N ASN A 169 -2.48 -20.69 6.85
CA ASN A 169 -1.42 -20.47 5.87
C ASN A 169 -1.90 -19.91 4.50
N LYS A 170 -3.18 -19.52 4.39
CA LYS A 170 -3.72 -18.96 3.14
C LYS A 170 -3.29 -17.50 2.99
N VAL A 171 -2.87 -17.16 1.77
CA VAL A 171 -2.63 -15.76 1.40
C VAL A 171 -3.94 -14.99 1.48
N MET A 172 -3.97 -13.96 2.31
CA MET A 172 -5.15 -13.11 2.47
C MET A 172 -5.08 -11.99 1.43
N THR A 173 -5.94 -12.06 0.42
CA THR A 173 -6.11 -10.99 -0.57
C THR A 173 -7.27 -10.09 -0.16
N GLU A 174 -7.02 -8.78 -0.05
CA GLU A 174 -8.05 -7.75 0.04
C GLU A 174 -8.05 -6.86 -1.19
#